data_AF-A0A9E3WSG7-F1
#
_entry.id   AF-A0A9E3WSG7-F1
#
_cell.length_a   1.000
_cell.length_b   1.000
_cell.length_c   1.000
_cell.angle_alpha   90.00
_cell.angle_beta   90.00
_cell.angle_gamma   90.00
#
_symmetry.space_group_name_H-M   'P 1'
#
loop_
_entity.id
_entity.type
_entity.pdbx_description
1 polymer ?
#
loop_
_entity_poly.entity_id
_entity_poly.type
_entity_poly.pdbx_seq_one_letter_code
_entity_poly.pdbx_strand_id
1 'polypeptide(L)'
;MSSSKEQLAGLLEQLHSELAKISDVEPDLRQELASVADDIRRVLQDPEAAGHDECDQESFAARLKTATEQFEDAHPHLISAANAVGEALSRLGI
;
A
#
# COMPACT_ATOMS: atom_id res chain seq x y z
N MET A 1 7.95 -18.38 8.80
CA MET A 1 7.18 -17.12 8.94
C MET A 1 7.68 -15.99 8.03
N SER A 2 8.62 -16.22 7.10
CA SER A 2 9.18 -15.14 6.24
C SER A 2 8.39 -14.87 4.94
N SER A 3 7.69 -15.88 4.41
CA SER A 3 7.07 -15.80 3.08
C SER A 3 5.97 -14.73 2.95
N SER A 4 5.20 -14.46 4.01
CA SER A 4 4.12 -13.47 3.93
C SER A 4 4.64 -12.02 3.87
N LYS A 5 5.72 -11.71 4.60
CA LYS A 5 6.37 -10.38 4.55
C LYS A 5 7.04 -10.15 3.21
N GLU A 6 7.73 -11.16 2.68
CA GLU A 6 8.36 -11.11 1.36
C GLU A 6 7.32 -10.91 0.24
N GLN A 7 6.15 -11.57 0.37
CA GLN A 7 5.04 -11.38 -0.57
C GLN A 7 4.48 -9.95 -0.51
N LEU A 8 4.24 -9.40 0.68
CA LEU A 8 3.76 -8.01 0.82
C LEU A 8 4.78 -7.00 0.28
N ALA A 9 6.07 -7.22 0.52
CA ALA A 9 7.13 -6.39 -0.04
C ALA A 9 7.12 -6.41 -1.59
N GLY A 10 6.95 -7.58 -2.20
CA GLY A 10 6.82 -7.70 -3.66
C GLY A 10 5.57 -7.00 -4.21
N LEU A 11 4.45 -7.05 -3.50
CA LEU A 11 3.22 -6.35 -3.87
C LEU A 11 3.37 -4.83 -3.77
N LEU A 12 4.07 -4.33 -2.76
CA LEU A 12 4.39 -2.91 -2.61
C LEU A 12 5.31 -2.43 -3.73
N GLU A 13 6.32 -3.21 -4.13
CA GLU A 13 7.15 -2.88 -5.30
C GLU A 13 6.35 -2.83 -6.60
N GLN A 14 5.40 -3.76 -6.77
CA GLN A 14 4.47 -3.73 -7.91
C GLN A 14 3.61 -2.46 -7.90
N LEU A 15 2.97 -2.14 -6.76
CA LEU A 15 2.17 -0.93 -6.61
C LEU A 15 2.98 0.34 -6.94
N HIS A 16 4.21 0.42 -6.40
CA HIS A 16 5.10 1.54 -6.64
C HIS A 16 5.55 1.64 -8.11
N SER A 17 5.78 0.50 -8.76
CA SER A 17 6.11 0.44 -10.19
C SER A 17 4.94 0.89 -11.06
N GLU A 18 3.70 0.52 -10.70
CA GLU A 18 2.51 0.98 -11.42
C GLU A 18 2.31 2.50 -11.22
N LEU A 19 2.48 3.01 -10.01
CA LEU A 19 2.48 4.47 -9.72
C LEU A 19 3.51 5.23 -10.55
N ALA A 20 4.71 4.68 -10.72
CA ALA A 20 5.79 5.30 -11.50
C ALA A 20 5.50 5.32 -13.02
N LYS A 21 4.75 4.34 -13.52
CA LYS A 21 4.32 4.30 -14.93
C LYS A 21 3.22 5.30 -15.21
N ILE A 22 2.40 5.61 -14.21
CA ILE A 22 1.29 6.54 -14.35
C ILE A 22 1.83 7.97 -14.27
N SER A 23 2.12 8.56 -15.43
CA SER A 23 2.58 9.95 -15.55
C SER A 23 1.45 10.98 -15.51
N ASP A 24 0.21 10.54 -15.77
CA ASP A 24 -0.98 11.39 -15.98
C ASP A 24 -1.82 11.65 -14.71
N VAL A 25 -1.32 11.24 -13.55
CA VAL A 25 -2.04 11.42 -12.27
C VAL A 25 -1.57 12.66 -11.54
N GLU A 26 -2.51 13.29 -10.82
CA GLU A 26 -2.25 14.40 -9.94
C GLU A 26 -1.10 14.09 -8.96
N PRO A 27 -0.12 14.99 -8.84
CA PRO A 27 1.08 14.76 -8.04
C PRO A 27 0.75 14.49 -6.56
N ASP A 28 -0.30 15.14 -6.02
CA ASP A 28 -0.78 14.93 -4.66
C ASP A 28 -1.27 13.49 -4.43
N LEU A 29 -2.08 12.97 -5.35
CA LEU A 29 -2.60 11.59 -5.31
C LEU A 29 -1.49 10.54 -5.39
N ARG A 30 -0.50 10.78 -6.26
CA ARG A 30 0.69 9.92 -6.37
C ARG A 30 1.49 9.94 -5.07
N GLN A 31 1.62 11.11 -4.45
CA GLN A 31 2.37 11.29 -3.20
C GLN A 31 1.67 10.61 -2.01
N GLU A 32 0.34 10.70 -1.91
CA GLU A 32 -0.43 9.99 -0.89
C GLU A 32 -0.23 8.47 -0.97
N LEU A 33 -0.41 7.90 -2.17
CA LEU A 33 -0.21 6.46 -2.38
C LEU A 33 1.23 6.00 -2.07
N ALA A 34 2.22 6.82 -2.46
CA ALA A 34 3.62 6.55 -2.14
C ALA A 34 3.88 6.62 -0.63
N SER A 35 3.27 7.58 0.07
CA SER A 35 3.40 7.71 1.53
C SER A 35 2.82 6.50 2.25
N VAL A 36 1.60 6.09 1.88
CA VAL A 36 0.95 4.89 2.47
C VAL A 36 1.80 3.64 2.22
N ALA A 37 2.37 3.49 1.02
CA ALA A 37 3.25 2.36 0.72
C ALA A 37 4.56 2.38 1.53
N ASP A 38 5.15 3.56 1.77
CA ASP A 38 6.36 3.70 2.61
C ASP A 38 6.05 3.39 4.09
N ASP A 39 4.90 3.86 4.59
CA ASP A 39 4.47 3.59 5.96
C ASP A 39 4.27 2.09 6.19
N ILE A 40 3.57 1.40 5.27
CA ILE A 40 3.41 -0.06 5.33
C ILE A 40 4.78 -0.76 5.32
N ARG A 41 5.72 -0.28 4.49
CA ARG A 41 7.07 -0.85 4.41
C ARG A 41 7.83 -0.67 5.73
N ARG A 42 7.70 0.46 6.39
CA ARG A 42 8.30 0.70 7.72
C ARG A 42 7.74 -0.24 8.76
N VAL A 43 6.42 -0.39 8.84
CA VAL A 43 5.76 -1.33 9.77
C VAL A 43 6.19 -2.77 9.52
N LEU A 44 6.36 -3.16 8.25
CA LEU A 44 6.86 -4.47 7.88
C LEU A 44 8.29 -4.74 8.35
N GLN A 45 9.17 -3.75 8.19
CA GLN A 45 10.60 -3.84 8.53
C GLN A 45 10.83 -3.77 10.03
N ASP A 46 10.12 -2.89 10.72
CA ASP A 46 10.28 -2.65 12.14
C ASP A 46 8.91 -2.38 12.81
N PRO A 47 8.16 -3.45 13.15
CA PRO A 47 6.85 -3.32 13.77
C PRO A 47 6.91 -2.79 15.22
N GLU A 48 8.10 -2.76 15.84
CA GLU A 48 8.30 -2.22 17.20
C GLU A 48 8.67 -0.73 17.19
N ALA A 49 9.33 -0.25 16.13
CA ALA A 49 9.59 1.18 15.92
C ALA A 49 8.37 1.96 15.41
N ALA A 50 7.42 1.27 14.78
CA ALA A 50 6.11 1.83 14.48
C ALA A 50 5.31 1.92 15.79
N GLY A 51 5.40 3.08 16.46
CA GLY A 51 4.69 3.35 17.70
C GLY A 51 3.23 2.92 17.64
N HIS A 52 2.76 2.31 18.73
CA HIS A 52 1.45 1.68 18.95
C HIS A 52 0.21 2.57 18.69
N ASP A 53 0.38 3.80 18.19
CA ASP A 53 -0.62 4.88 18.18
C ASP A 53 -1.11 5.25 16.76
N GLU A 54 -0.42 4.83 15.68
CA GLU A 54 -0.80 5.19 14.29
C GLU A 54 -1.13 3.99 13.38
N CYS A 55 -1.02 2.76 13.89
CA CYS A 55 -1.06 1.50 13.12
C CYS A 55 -2.31 0.65 13.39
N ASP A 56 -3.50 1.24 13.30
CA ASP A 56 -4.68 0.39 13.12
C ASP A 56 -4.63 -0.21 11.71
N GLN A 57 -4.63 -1.54 11.63
CA GLN A 57 -4.67 -2.33 10.39
C GLN A 57 -5.75 -1.87 9.41
N GLU A 58 -6.88 -1.44 9.97
CA GLU A 58 -8.00 -0.89 9.22
C GLU A 58 -7.63 0.44 8.54
N SER A 59 -6.70 1.20 9.11
CA SER A 59 -6.24 2.51 8.62
C SER A 59 -5.39 2.39 7.34
N PHE A 60 -4.43 1.45 7.26
CA PHE A 60 -3.60 1.33 6.05
C PHE A 60 -4.36 0.75 4.87
N ALA A 61 -5.13 -0.33 5.09
CA ALA A 61 -5.94 -0.92 4.04
C ALA A 61 -7.05 0.06 3.58
N ALA A 62 -7.69 0.79 4.50
CA ALA A 62 -8.67 1.81 4.13
C ALA A 62 -8.04 3.00 3.40
N ARG A 63 -6.91 3.53 3.87
CA ARG A 63 -6.20 4.63 3.19
C ARG A 63 -5.78 4.23 1.79
N LEU A 64 -5.23 3.03 1.63
CA LEU A 64 -4.83 2.52 0.33
C LEU A 64 -6.05 2.40 -0.61
N LYS A 65 -7.15 1.85 -0.10
CA LYS A 65 -8.41 1.73 -0.85
C LYS A 65 -8.93 3.09 -1.28
N THR A 66 -9.09 4.03 -0.36
CA THR A 66 -9.56 5.40 -0.62
C THR A 66 -8.66 6.13 -1.61
N ALA A 67 -7.35 5.99 -1.49
CA ALA A 67 -6.43 6.60 -2.45
C ALA A 67 -6.62 5.98 -3.84
N THR A 68 -6.82 4.66 -3.95
CA THR A 68 -7.05 3.99 -5.25
C THR A 68 -8.45 4.14 -5.85
N GLU A 69 -9.48 4.48 -5.07
CA GLU A 69 -10.84 4.76 -5.59
C GLU A 69 -10.81 5.90 -6.62
N GLN A 70 -9.91 6.86 -6.46
CA GLN A 70 -9.74 7.98 -7.40
C GLN A 70 -9.11 7.55 -8.74
N PHE A 71 -8.56 6.34 -8.81
CA PHE A 71 -7.94 5.76 -10.01
C PHE A 71 -8.83 4.71 -10.67
N GLU A 72 -10.06 4.50 -10.17
CA GLU A 72 -10.89 3.35 -10.51
C GLU A 72 -11.22 3.26 -12.00
N ASP A 73 -11.49 4.40 -12.62
CA ASP A 73 -11.79 4.53 -14.05
C ASP A 73 -10.54 4.51 -14.95
N ALA A 74 -9.40 4.99 -14.45
CA ALA A 74 -8.23 5.28 -15.27
C ALA A 74 -7.15 4.18 -15.21
N HIS A 75 -7.02 3.47 -14.09
CA HIS A 75 -5.88 2.58 -13.83
C HIS A 75 -6.27 1.26 -13.13
N PRO A 76 -6.92 0.32 -13.86
CA PRO A 76 -7.37 -0.96 -13.28
C PRO A 76 -6.23 -1.84 -12.74
N HIS A 77 -5.03 -1.72 -13.29
CA HIS A 77 -3.84 -2.42 -12.80
C HIS A 77 -3.39 -1.92 -11.42
N LEU A 78 -3.48 -0.62 -11.18
CA LEU A 78 -3.12 -0.01 -9.90
C LEU A 78 -4.07 -0.49 -8.78
N ILE A 79 -5.38 -0.50 -9.07
CA ILE A 79 -6.41 -0.99 -8.15
C ILE A 79 -6.16 -2.46 -7.80
N SER A 80 -5.83 -3.27 -8.80
CA SER A 80 -5.55 -4.70 -8.59
C SER A 80 -4.34 -4.90 -7.67
N ALA A 81 -3.27 -4.11 -7.87
CA ALA A 81 -2.10 -4.15 -7.00
C ALA A 81 -2.42 -3.68 -5.57
N ALA A 82 -3.19 -2.59 -5.42
CA ALA A 82 -3.58 -2.07 -4.12
C ALA A 82 -4.48 -3.04 -3.34
N ASN A 83 -5.47 -3.65 -4.00
CA ASN A 83 -6.30 -4.68 -3.38
C ASN A 83 -5.47 -5.89 -2.92
N ALA A 84 -4.48 -6.31 -3.71
CA ALA A 84 -3.59 -7.40 -3.32
C ALA A 84 -2.75 -7.03 -2.08
N VAL A 85 -2.26 -5.78 -1.99
CA VAL A 85 -1.57 -5.26 -0.80
C VAL A 85 -2.50 -5.27 0.42
N GLY A 86 -3.73 -4.78 0.28
CA GLY A 86 -4.74 -4.77 1.36
C GLY A 86 -5.12 -6.16 1.86
N GLU A 87 -5.27 -7.13 0.96
CA GLU A 87 -5.48 -8.53 1.34
C GLU A 87 -4.27 -9.12 2.08
N ALA A 88 -3.05 -8.82 1.61
CA ALA A 88 -1.83 -9.32 2.23
C ALA A 88 -1.61 -8.73 3.63
N LEU A 89 -1.91 -7.44 3.83
CA LEU A 89 -1.97 -6.79 5.15
C LEU A 89 -2.96 -7.50 6.08
N SER A 90 -4.19 -7.70 5.61
CA SER A 90 -5.25 -8.41 6.35
C SER A 90 -4.81 -9.81 6.80
N ARG A 91 -4.08 -10.55 5.95
CA ARG A 91 -3.53 -11.88 6.26
C ARG A 91 -2.38 -11.86 7.26
N LEU A 92 -1.62 -10.78 7.32
CA LEU A 92 -0.51 -10.60 8.26
C LEU A 92 -0.98 -10.14 9.65
N GLY A 93 -2.23 -9.68 9.78
CA GLY A 93 -2.76 -9.17 11.05
C GLY A 93 -2.19 -7.81 11.45
N ILE A 94 -1.72 -7.05 10.45
CA ILE A 94 -1.21 -5.67 10.52
C ILE A 94 -1.91 -4.80 9.50
#